data_AF-A0ABD3AY47-F1
#
_entry.id   AF-A0ABD3AY47-F1
#
_cell.length_a   1.000
_cell.length_b   1.000
_cell.length_c   1.000
_cell.angle_alpha   90.00
_cell.angle_beta   90.00
_cell.angle_gamma   90.00
#
_symmetry.space_group_name_H-M   'P 1'
#
loop_
_entity.id
_entity.type
_entity.pdbx_description
1 polymer ?
#
loop_
_entity_poly.entity_id
_entity_poly.type
_entity_poly.pdbx_seq_one_letter_code
_entity_poly.pdbx_strand_id
1 'polypeptide(L)'
;MTITFEGRKYDIPSWSVSILTNCTTEVYNTAHVNTQTNVYAKLDYLTGLKWHWRTEAFDHLAKKHNVHEHPSNGISLLAKQLIDQKTITNDTTFDYLWYMTTYV
;
A
#
# COMPACT_ATOMS: atom_id res chain seq x y z
N MET A 1 -1.25 -31.92 23.46
CA MET A 1 -1.16 -33.37 23.15
C MET A 1 0.23 -33.83 23.48
N THR A 2 0.39 -34.92 24.24
CA THR A 2 1.71 -35.43 24.58
C THR A 2 2.14 -36.45 23.52
N ILE A 3 3.30 -36.22 22.90
CA ILE A 3 3.94 -37.18 21.99
C ILE A 3 5.22 -37.72 22.60
N THR A 4 5.63 -38.92 22.20
CA THR A 4 6.93 -39.47 22.59
C THR A 4 7.86 -39.46 21.39
N PHE A 5 9.01 -38.80 21.52
CA PHE A 5 10.05 -38.71 20.50
C PHE A 5 11.41 -38.96 21.16
N GLU A 6 12.23 -39.86 20.61
CA GLU A 6 13.53 -40.27 21.18
C GLU A 6 13.46 -40.66 22.68
N GLY A 7 12.38 -41.36 23.07
CA GLY A 7 12.14 -41.79 24.45
C GLY A 7 11.74 -40.68 25.43
N ARG A 8 11.63 -39.43 24.96
CA ARG A 8 11.20 -38.27 25.76
C ARG A 8 9.78 -37.88 25.40
N LYS A 9 9.04 -37.41 26.40
CA LYS A 9 7.68 -36.88 26.21
C LYS A 9 7.75 -35.38 25.95
N TYR A 10 7.05 -34.93 24.92
CA TYR A 10 6.90 -33.51 24.59
C TYR A 10 5.42 -33.15 24.56
N ASP A 11 5.08 -32.07 25.25
CA ASP A 11 3.73 -31.53 25.25
C ASP A 11 3.60 -30.48 24.14
N ILE A 12 2.93 -30.87 23.06
CA ILE A 12 2.75 -30.02 21.89
C ILE A 12 1.35 -29.39 21.97
N PRO A 13 1.24 -28.05 22.06
CA PRO A 13 -0.02 -27.34 21.90
C PRO A 13 -0.69 -27.66 20.56
N SER A 14 -2.01 -27.46 20.47
CA SER A 14 -2.72 -27.71 19.22
C SER A 14 -2.25 -26.75 18.11
N TRP A 15 -2.16 -27.24 16.86
CA TRP A 15 -1.70 -26.48 15.68
C TRP A 15 -0.33 -25.80 15.84
N SER A 16 0.61 -26.44 16.54
CA SER A 16 1.94 -25.89 16.75
C SER A 16 3.08 -26.82 16.31
N VAL A 17 4.27 -26.23 16.15
CA VAL A 17 5.52 -26.93 15.83
C VAL A 17 6.56 -26.56 16.88
N SER A 18 7.21 -27.57 17.46
CA SER A 18 8.34 -27.42 18.39
C SER A 18 9.68 -27.59 17.66
N ILE A 19 10.64 -26.72 17.95
CA ILE A 19 12.02 -26.75 17.43
C ILE A 19 12.96 -27.19 18.55
N LEU A 20 13.77 -28.21 18.27
CA LEU A 20 14.72 -28.78 19.21
C LEU A 20 16.14 -28.56 18.70
N THR A 21 17.02 -27.95 19.49
CA THR A 21 18.41 -27.66 19.08
C THR A 21 19.29 -28.90 18.99
N ASN A 22 18.97 -29.95 19.76
CA ASN A 22 19.72 -31.21 19.81
C ASN A 22 18.78 -32.44 19.87
N CYS A 23 17.62 -32.39 19.20
CA CYS A 23 16.56 -33.43 19.26
C CYS A 23 16.06 -33.79 20.67
N THR A 24 16.42 -32.98 21.68
CA THR A 24 16.23 -33.30 23.11
C THR A 24 15.58 -32.18 23.90
N THR A 25 15.99 -30.93 23.64
CA THR A 25 15.49 -29.75 24.36
C THR A 25 14.70 -28.89 23.39
N GLU A 26 13.41 -28.69 23.68
CA GLU A 26 12.58 -27.72 22.98
C GLU A 26 13.05 -26.31 23.34
N VAL A 27 13.46 -25.53 22.34
CA VAL A 27 13.88 -24.14 22.52
C VAL A 27 12.82 -23.14 22.06
N TYR A 28 11.88 -23.60 21.23
CA TYR A 28 10.84 -22.77 20.66
C TYR A 28 9.65 -23.63 20.26
N ASN A 29 8.44 -23.12 20.50
CA ASN A 29 7.21 -23.66 19.96
C ASN A 29 6.37 -22.53 19.40
N THR A 30 5.74 -22.73 18.24
CA THR A 30 4.98 -21.67 17.55
C THR A 30 3.73 -21.18 18.31
N ALA A 31 3.23 -21.94 19.29
CA ALA A 31 2.12 -21.53 20.15
C ALA A 31 2.58 -21.01 21.53
N HIS A 32 3.86 -21.16 21.88
CA HIS A 32 4.43 -20.56 23.08
C HIS A 32 4.92 -19.14 22.76
N VAL A 33 4.00 -18.19 22.85
CA VAL A 33 4.28 -16.77 22.61
C VAL A 33 4.80 -16.14 23.90
N ASN A 34 6.13 -15.99 24.00
CA ASN A 34 6.80 -15.36 25.15
C ASN A 34 6.99 -13.85 25.00
N THR A 35 6.34 -13.23 24.02
CA THR A 35 6.40 -11.80 23.76
C THR A 35 5.16 -11.11 24.32
N GLN A 36 5.31 -9.84 24.70
CA GLN A 36 4.19 -9.03 25.12
C GLN A 36 3.23 -8.81 23.94
N THR A 37 1.93 -9.04 24.18
CA THR A 37 0.89 -8.64 23.23
C THR A 37 0.55 -7.17 23.43
N ASN A 38 0.71 -6.36 22.38
CA ASN A 38 0.33 -4.95 22.40
C ASN A 38 -1.08 -4.78 21.85
N VAL A 39 -1.95 -4.14 22.63
CA VAL A 39 -3.30 -3.76 22.19
C VAL A 39 -3.26 -2.30 21.77
N TYR A 40 -3.47 -2.06 20.48
CA TYR A 40 -3.52 -0.71 19.94
C TYR A 40 -4.94 -0.15 20.06
N ALA A 41 -5.04 1.03 20.66
CA ALA A 41 -6.27 1.80 20.72
C ALA A 41 -6.06 3.15 20.04
N LYS A 42 -6.99 3.55 19.18
CA LYS A 42 -7.05 4.91 18.67
C LYS A 42 -7.75 5.77 19.73
N LEU A 43 -7.03 6.78 20.24
CA LEU A 43 -7.62 7.76 21.13
C LEU A 43 -7.94 9.01 20.32
N ASP A 44 -9.23 9.31 20.15
CA ASP A 44 -9.67 10.46 19.37
C ASP A 44 -9.53 11.74 20.21
N TYR A 45 -8.38 12.40 20.11
CA TYR A 45 -8.24 13.79 20.50
C TYR A 45 -8.55 14.68 19.30
N LEU A 46 -9.82 15.03 19.12
CA LEU A 46 -10.24 15.88 18.00
C LEU A 46 -10.92 17.13 18.54
N THR A 47 -10.16 18.23 18.63
CA THR A 47 -10.76 19.54 18.41
C THR A 47 -11.08 19.65 16.92
N GLY A 48 -12.33 19.96 16.56
CA GLY A 48 -12.76 20.00 15.17
C GLY A 48 -11.87 20.86 14.28
N LEU A 49 -11.39 20.30 13.17
CA LEU A 49 -10.60 21.03 12.17
C LEU A 49 -11.50 21.97 11.36
N LYS A 50 -10.97 23.15 11.02
CA LYS A 50 -11.61 24.09 10.09
C LYS A 50 -11.12 23.81 8.67
N TRP A 51 -11.89 23.05 7.92
CA TRP A 51 -11.57 22.71 6.54
C TRP A 51 -11.95 23.83 5.56
N HIS A 52 -11.10 24.04 4.56
CA HIS A 52 -11.41 24.82 3.36
C HIS A 52 -11.22 23.92 2.15
N TRP A 53 -12.07 24.07 1.14
CA TRP A 53 -12.00 23.29 -0.09
C TRP A 53 -11.75 24.23 -1.27
N ARG A 54 -11.07 23.70 -2.30
CA ARG A 54 -10.90 24.34 -3.60
C ARG A 54 -11.13 23.26 -4.66
N THR A 55 -12.03 23.54 -5.60
CA THR A 55 -12.26 22.63 -6.72
C THR A 55 -11.05 22.61 -7.66
N GLU A 56 -10.66 21.41 -8.08
CA GLU A 56 -9.77 21.23 -9.20
C GLU A 56 -10.57 21.37 -10.50
N ALA A 57 -10.38 22.47 -11.21
CA ALA A 57 -11.13 22.78 -12.42
C ALA A 57 -10.52 22.08 -13.64
N PHE A 58 -11.33 21.39 -14.45
CA PHE A 58 -10.91 20.70 -15.67
C PHE A 58 -10.80 21.63 -16.91
N ASP A 59 -11.21 22.89 -16.78
CA ASP A 59 -11.33 23.82 -17.92
C ASP A 59 -10.02 24.08 -18.65
N HIS A 60 -8.89 23.96 -17.95
CA HIS A 60 -7.56 24.12 -18.52
C HIS A 60 -7.14 22.93 -19.41
N LEU A 61 -7.80 21.77 -19.25
CA LEU A 61 -7.50 20.55 -20.01
C LEU A 61 -8.23 20.48 -21.35
N ALA A 62 -9.42 21.10 -21.46
CA ALA A 62 -10.26 21.07 -22.67
C ALA A 62 -9.93 22.17 -23.70
N LYS A 63 -9.26 23.26 -23.32
CA LYS A 63 -9.24 24.52 -24.10
C LYS A 63 -7.99 24.80 -24.94
N LYS A 64 -7.24 23.80 -25.40
CA LYS A 64 -6.04 24.07 -26.25
C LYS A 64 -6.09 23.41 -27.62
N HIS A 65 -7.10 23.79 -28.42
CA HIS A 65 -7.06 23.59 -29.87
C HIS A 65 -6.23 24.67 -30.60
N ASN A 66 -5.83 25.74 -29.90
CA ASN A 66 -4.95 26.77 -30.43
C ASN A 66 -3.55 26.58 -29.85
N VAL A 67 -2.73 25.85 -30.60
CA VAL A 67 -1.27 25.84 -30.52
C VAL A 67 -0.83 27.30 -30.65
N HIS A 68 -0.48 28.01 -29.57
CA HIS A 68 0.46 29.15 -29.57
C HIS A 68 0.64 29.83 -28.20
N GLU A 69 -0.11 29.48 -27.16
CA GLU A 69 0.09 30.11 -25.84
C GLU A 69 0.83 29.20 -24.85
N HIS A 70 1.72 29.79 -24.06
CA HIS A 70 2.61 29.15 -23.09
C HIS A 70 1.89 28.19 -22.13
N PRO A 71 2.54 27.11 -21.64
CA PRO A 71 1.91 26.16 -20.74
C PRO A 71 1.84 26.75 -19.33
N SER A 72 0.65 27.15 -18.89
CA SER A 72 0.40 27.32 -17.45
C SER A 72 0.23 25.93 -16.83
N ASN A 73 1.36 25.33 -16.46
CA ASN A 73 1.52 24.35 -15.37
C ASN A 73 0.98 22.92 -15.58
N GLY A 74 0.56 22.53 -16.79
CA GLY A 74 0.24 21.15 -17.14
C GLY A 74 0.87 20.75 -18.46
N ILE A 75 1.51 19.58 -18.51
CA ILE A 75 2.03 19.00 -19.76
C ILE A 75 0.85 18.33 -20.47
N SER A 76 0.37 18.94 -21.55
CA SER A 76 -0.61 18.30 -22.43
C SER A 76 0.11 17.75 -23.67
N LEU A 77 0.05 16.43 -23.85
CA LEU A 77 0.61 15.74 -25.00
C LEU A 77 -0.52 15.23 -25.90
N LEU A 78 -0.41 15.49 -27.20
CA LEU A 78 -1.30 14.89 -28.20
C LEU A 78 -0.64 13.63 -28.77
N ALA A 79 -1.36 12.51 -28.74
CA ALA A 79 -0.92 11.23 -29.29
C ALA A 79 -2.04 10.59 -30.13
N LYS A 80 -1.66 9.92 -31.23
CA LYS A 80 -2.60 9.17 -32.08
C LYS A 80 -2.96 7.79 -31.52
N GLN A 81 -2.36 7.41 -30.39
CA GLN A 81 -2.53 6.13 -29.73
C GLN A 81 -2.56 6.33 -28.22
N LEU A 82 -3.12 5.36 -27.50
CA LEU A 82 -2.99 5.30 -26.05
C LEU A 82 -1.54 5.00 -25.68
N ILE A 83 -0.96 5.83 -24.79
CA ILE A 83 0.40 5.66 -24.29
C ILE A 83 0.31 5.24 -22.83
N ASP A 84 1.13 4.29 -22.40
CA ASP A 84 1.21 3.85 -21.01
C ASP A 84 1.58 5.00 -20.05
N GLN A 85 1.01 4.97 -18.84
CA GLN A 85 1.18 6.03 -17.85
C GLN A 85 2.64 6.19 -17.42
N LYS A 86 3.34 5.09 -17.10
CA LYS A 86 4.74 5.15 -16.64
C LYS A 86 5.66 5.68 -17.73
N THR A 87 5.33 5.39 -18.98
CA THR A 87 6.05 5.91 -20.14
C THR A 87 5.95 7.44 -20.24
N ILE A 88 4.80 8.02 -19.88
CA ILE A 88 4.58 9.48 -19.91
C ILE A 88 5.07 10.17 -18.64
N THR A 89 4.78 9.60 -17.47
CA THR A 89 5.15 10.20 -16.20
C THR A 89 6.61 9.95 -15.84
N ASN A 90 7.28 8.98 -16.49
CA ASN A 90 8.69 8.62 -16.29
C ASN A 90 9.09 8.47 -14.81
N ASP A 91 8.17 7.92 -13.99
CA ASP A 91 8.26 7.84 -12.53
C ASP A 91 8.64 9.18 -11.83
N THR A 92 8.40 10.31 -12.52
CA THR A 92 8.39 11.63 -11.91
C THR A 92 7.10 11.82 -11.11
N THR A 93 6.97 12.92 -10.37
CA THR A 93 6.02 13.14 -9.26
C THR A 93 4.51 13.17 -9.60
N PHE A 94 4.04 12.51 -10.67
CA PHE A 94 2.65 12.53 -11.13
C PHE A 94 1.95 11.18 -10.89
N ASP A 95 1.13 11.11 -9.84
CA ASP A 95 0.29 9.94 -9.55
C ASP A 95 -0.92 9.82 -10.49
N TYR A 96 -1.29 10.90 -11.20
CA TYR A 96 -2.50 11.00 -12.02
C TYR A 96 -2.19 11.32 -13.50
N LEU A 97 -2.91 10.67 -14.43
CA LEU A 97 -2.87 10.91 -15.87
C LEU A 97 -4.29 10.98 -16.46
N TRP A 98 -4.57 12.05 -17.20
CA TRP A 98 -5.86 12.23 -17.89
C TRP A 98 -5.74 11.83 -19.37
N TYR A 99 -6.49 10.81 -19.79
CA TYR A 99 -6.69 10.50 -21.21
C TYR A 99 -7.92 11.22 -21.73
N MET A 100 -7.74 12.06 -22.76
CA MET A 100 -8.82 12.81 -23.38
C MET A 100 -8.82 12.57 -24.88
N THR A 101 -10.02 12.36 -25.43
CA THR A 101 -10.26 12.29 -26.87
C THR A 101 -11.59 12.97 -27.17
N THR A 102 -11.75 13.47 -28.38
CA THR A 102 -13.01 13.99 -28.89
C THR A 102 -13.61 12.95 -29.83
N TYR A 103 -14.93 12.74 -29.77
CA TYR A 103 -15.65 12.01 -30.81
C TYR A 103 -16.08 12.99 -31.91
N VAL A 104 -16.27 12.46 -33.11
CA VAL A 104 -16.94 13.15 -34.23
C VAL A 104 -18.35 12.61 -34.35
#